data_AF-A0A2K4MQA8-F1
#
_entry.id   AF-A0A2K4MQA8-F1
#
_cell.length_a   1.000
_cell.length_b   1.000
_cell.length_c   1.000
_cell.angle_alpha   90.00
_cell.angle_beta   90.00
_cell.angle_gamma   90.00
#
_symmetry.space_group_name_H-M   'P 1'
#
loop_
_entity.id
_entity.type
_entity.pdbx_description
1 polymer ?
#
loop_
_entity_poly.entity_id
_entity_poly.type
_entity_poly.pdbx_seq_one_letter_code
_entity_poly.pdbx_strand_id
1 'polypeptide(L)'
;MADIVHSIRILPGKLTPEQREDLSRELFRLHDTIFAGIDYAGFKAMVISPPSEHSSLLLHRNLEGQLVGYCAMHRFRRQIGGRTCSVLRVQSGLLKAYRGKNSNFAFLASQIMRHWLSHPLRPLYFFGVMLHPSSYAVMHKFAHRMWPAPGHDDSHPLAAKAYELFSSFQLTPVSPERPYIANVGILTRDGKDDHQYWQNSAKPSDRFFVSVNPGYRDGHGLLALMPLSPLAVGHAVARWLKLRKQKKNR
;
A
#
# COMPACT_ATOMS: atom_id res chain seq x y z
N MET A 1 -10.18 -20.00 -15.32
CA MET A 1 -9.15 -19.18 -14.64
C MET A 1 -9.81 -18.44 -13.49
N ALA A 2 -9.09 -18.19 -12.38
CA ALA A 2 -9.63 -17.43 -11.27
C ALA A 2 -9.78 -15.96 -11.66
N ASP A 3 -11.00 -15.41 -11.58
CA ASP A 3 -11.32 -14.07 -12.05
C ASP A 3 -12.07 -13.24 -11.02
N ILE A 4 -11.68 -11.96 -10.92
CA ILE A 4 -12.44 -10.95 -10.19
C ILE A 4 -13.54 -10.48 -11.13
N VAL A 5 -14.79 -10.68 -10.73
CA VAL A 5 -15.96 -10.36 -11.55
C VAL A 5 -16.59 -9.06 -11.08
N HIS A 6 -16.58 -8.86 -9.76
CA HIS A 6 -17.24 -7.73 -9.15
C HIS A 6 -16.31 -7.01 -8.19
N SER A 7 -16.37 -5.68 -8.18
CA SER A 7 -15.62 -4.84 -7.25
C SER A 7 -16.50 -3.73 -6.69
N ILE A 8 -16.64 -3.68 -5.37
CA ILE A 8 -17.54 -2.74 -4.69
C ILE A 8 -16.71 -1.79 -3.85
N ARG A 9 -17.00 -0.49 -3.97
CA ARG A 9 -16.44 0.52 -3.08
C ARG A 9 -17.34 0.68 -1.85
N ILE A 10 -16.76 0.58 -0.67
CA ILE A 10 -17.44 0.76 0.62
C ILE A 10 -16.80 1.91 1.40
N LEU A 11 -17.63 2.65 2.13
CA LEU A 11 -17.19 3.68 3.07
C LEU A 11 -17.52 3.20 4.49
N PRO A 12 -16.54 2.71 5.28
CA PRO A 12 -16.80 2.15 6.63
C PRO A 12 -17.59 3.09 7.54
N GLY A 13 -17.30 4.39 7.48
CA GLY A 13 -17.98 5.41 8.28
C GLY A 13 -19.47 5.61 7.94
N LYS A 14 -19.97 5.05 6.83
CA LYS A 14 -21.38 5.08 6.45
C LYS A 14 -22.15 3.81 6.83
N LEU A 15 -21.46 2.78 7.34
CA LEU A 15 -22.09 1.53 7.76
C LEU A 15 -22.62 1.65 9.18
N THR A 16 -23.72 0.94 9.47
CA THR A 16 -24.16 0.71 10.85
C THR A 16 -23.10 -0.06 11.64
N PRO A 17 -23.11 -0.01 12.98
CA PRO A 17 -22.17 -0.78 13.79
C PRO A 17 -22.16 -2.28 13.46
N GLU A 18 -23.33 -2.87 13.25
CA GLU A 18 -23.51 -4.28 12.88
C GLU A 18 -22.92 -4.60 11.51
N GLN A 19 -23.29 -3.86 10.46
CA GLN A 19 -22.74 -4.03 9.11
C GLN A 19 -21.22 -3.87 9.08
N ARG A 20 -20.68 -2.96 9.91
CA ARG A 20 -19.25 -2.73 10.02
C ARG A 20 -18.55 -3.90 10.71
N GLU A 21 -19.18 -4.49 11.72
CA GLU A 21 -18.66 -5.67 12.41
C GLU A 21 -18.64 -6.89 11.48
N ASP A 22 -19.72 -7.13 10.74
CA ASP A 22 -19.79 -8.24 9.77
C ASP A 22 -18.72 -8.11 8.69
N LEU A 23 -18.59 -6.90 8.13
CA LEU A 23 -17.53 -6.59 7.16
C LEU A 23 -16.14 -6.79 7.76
N SER A 24 -15.94 -6.40 9.03
CA SER A 24 -14.67 -6.58 9.73
C SER A 24 -14.30 -8.06 9.84
N ARG A 25 -15.26 -8.91 10.22
CA ARG A 25 -15.05 -10.37 10.35
C ARG A 25 -14.76 -11.03 9.02
N GLU A 26 -15.54 -10.69 7.97
CA GLU A 26 -15.32 -11.22 6.62
C GLU A 26 -13.92 -10.86 6.11
N LEU A 27 -13.53 -9.58 6.24
CA LEU A 27 -12.22 -9.13 5.80
C LEU A 27 -11.08 -9.71 6.63
N PHE A 28 -11.26 -9.91 7.94
CA PHE A 28 -10.24 -10.48 8.79
C PHE A 28 -9.95 -11.94 8.43
N ARG A 29 -10.97 -12.76 8.13
CA ARG A 29 -10.77 -14.15 7.65
C ARG A 29 -9.92 -14.18 6.38
N LEU A 30 -10.22 -13.29 5.44
CA LEU A 30 -9.43 -13.14 4.22
C LEU A 30 -8.00 -12.63 4.53
N HIS A 31 -7.87 -11.65 5.42
CA HIS A 31 -6.58 -11.11 5.83
C HIS A 31 -5.69 -12.19 6.43
N ASP A 32 -6.21 -12.99 7.36
CA ASP A 32 -5.48 -14.09 8.02
C ASP A 32 -5.09 -15.22 7.06
N THR A 33 -5.83 -15.37 5.95
CA THR A 33 -5.44 -16.28 4.86
C THR A 33 -4.23 -15.76 4.07
N ILE A 34 -4.06 -14.44 3.98
CA ILE A 34 -3.03 -13.80 3.13
C ILE A 34 -1.78 -13.41 3.94
N PHE A 35 -1.98 -12.95 5.16
CA PHE A 35 -0.98 -12.43 6.07
C PHE A 35 -1.07 -13.16 7.41
N ALA A 36 -0.07 -12.97 8.26
CA ALA A 36 -0.08 -13.42 9.64
C ALA A 36 0.48 -12.33 10.57
N GLY A 37 0.41 -12.55 11.88
CA GLY A 37 1.09 -11.74 12.89
C GLY A 37 0.33 -10.51 13.42
N ILE A 38 -0.91 -10.28 12.97
CA ILE A 38 -1.83 -9.33 13.60
C ILE A 38 -3.11 -10.02 14.06
N ASP A 39 -3.66 -9.55 15.18
CA ASP A 39 -4.93 -10.02 15.70
C ASP A 39 -6.12 -9.25 15.07
N TYR A 40 -7.33 -9.66 15.44
CA TYR A 40 -8.56 -9.04 14.94
C TYR A 40 -8.68 -7.57 15.33
N ALA A 41 -8.26 -7.21 16.55
CA ALA A 41 -8.33 -5.84 17.05
C ALA A 41 -7.38 -4.92 16.27
N GLY A 42 -6.12 -5.33 16.09
CA GLY A 42 -5.13 -4.63 15.28
C GLY A 42 -5.55 -4.51 13.82
N PHE A 43 -6.13 -5.58 13.25
CA PHE A 43 -6.71 -5.53 11.91
C PHE A 43 -7.82 -4.47 11.80
N LYS A 44 -8.78 -4.45 12.73
CA LYS A 44 -9.87 -3.46 12.72
C LYS A 44 -9.37 -2.03 12.83
N ALA A 45 -8.44 -1.78 13.76
CA ALA A 45 -7.84 -0.46 13.94
C ALA A 45 -7.09 0.00 12.68
N MET A 46 -6.49 -0.92 11.94
CA MET A 46 -5.70 -0.62 10.74
C MET A 46 -6.55 -0.44 9.48
N VAL A 47 -7.52 -1.34 9.24
CA VAL A 47 -8.24 -1.47 7.97
C VAL A 47 -9.65 -0.88 8.01
N ILE A 48 -10.33 -0.99 9.14
CA ILE A 48 -11.76 -0.66 9.22
C ILE A 48 -11.98 0.72 9.80
N SER A 49 -11.27 1.07 10.87
CA SER A 49 -11.47 2.32 11.60
C SER A 49 -10.17 2.96 12.06
N PRO A 50 -9.21 3.25 11.15
CA PRO A 50 -8.04 4.03 11.52
C PRO A 50 -8.42 5.49 11.77
N PRO A 51 -7.66 6.21 12.62
CA PRO A 51 -7.88 7.62 12.95
C PRO A 51 -7.54 8.53 11.75
N SER A 52 -8.39 8.46 10.72
CA SER A 52 -8.23 9.06 9.41
C SER A 52 -9.34 10.06 9.12
N GLU A 53 -9.07 11.09 8.32
CA GLU A 53 -10.10 12.04 7.86
C GLU A 53 -11.10 11.34 6.91
N HIS A 54 -10.62 10.35 6.17
CA HIS A 54 -11.44 9.63 5.20
C HIS A 54 -10.93 8.21 5.01
N SER A 55 -11.87 7.25 4.97
CA SER A 55 -11.60 5.84 4.73
C SER A 55 -12.48 5.30 3.61
N SER A 56 -11.88 4.58 2.68
CA SER A 56 -12.58 3.88 1.62
C SER A 56 -11.96 2.50 1.40
N LEU A 57 -12.83 1.50 1.27
CA LEU A 57 -12.46 0.13 0.92
C LEU A 57 -12.91 -0.16 -0.51
N LEU A 58 -12.15 -0.97 -1.21
CA LEU A 58 -12.57 -1.68 -2.41
C LEU A 58 -12.56 -3.16 -2.11
N LEU A 59 -13.69 -3.84 -2.27
CA LEU A 59 -13.82 -5.27 -2.11
C LEU A 59 -13.84 -5.95 -3.47
N HIS A 60 -13.16 -7.09 -3.60
CA HIS A 60 -13.15 -7.90 -4.81
C HIS A 60 -13.85 -9.23 -4.56
N ARG A 61 -14.82 -9.57 -5.42
CA ARG A 61 -15.55 -10.83 -5.37
C ARG A 61 -15.38 -11.63 -6.66
N ASN A 62 -15.34 -12.95 -6.54
CA ASN A 62 -15.34 -13.88 -7.67
C ASN A 62 -16.78 -14.13 -8.21
N LEU A 63 -16.93 -15.07 -9.14
CA LEU A 63 -18.23 -15.46 -9.71
C LEU A 63 -19.21 -15.97 -8.65
N GLU A 64 -18.72 -16.69 -7.65
CA GLU A 64 -19.50 -17.26 -6.54
C GLU A 64 -19.85 -16.22 -5.46
N GLY A 65 -19.48 -14.95 -5.65
CA GLY A 65 -19.70 -13.89 -4.67
C GLY A 65 -18.78 -13.94 -3.45
N GLN A 66 -17.79 -14.84 -3.42
CA GLN A 66 -16.83 -14.94 -2.32
C GLN A 66 -15.85 -13.78 -2.37
N LEU A 67 -15.48 -13.28 -1.19
CA LEU A 67 -14.47 -12.23 -1.06
C LEU A 67 -13.07 -12.81 -1.31
N VAL A 68 -12.40 -12.32 -2.35
CA VAL A 68 -11.07 -12.83 -2.77
C VAL A 68 -9.96 -11.81 -2.60
N GLY A 69 -10.32 -10.55 -2.33
CA GLY A 69 -9.38 -9.47 -2.13
C GLY A 69 -10.04 -8.20 -1.60
N TYR A 70 -9.20 -7.32 -1.07
CA TYR A 70 -9.60 -5.98 -0.68
C TYR A 70 -8.45 -4.98 -0.88
N CYS A 71 -8.82 -3.71 -0.97
CA CYS A 71 -7.91 -2.57 -0.93
C CYS A 71 -8.49 -1.50 -0.02
N ALA A 72 -7.88 -1.30 1.13
CA ALA A 72 -8.19 -0.23 2.07
C ALA A 72 -7.33 0.99 1.76
N MET A 73 -7.95 2.15 1.70
CA MET A 73 -7.29 3.42 1.47
C MET A 73 -7.77 4.44 2.50
N HIS A 74 -6.81 4.99 3.23
CA HIS A 74 -7.05 5.90 4.33
C HIS A 74 -6.30 7.20 4.09
N ARG A 75 -6.99 8.33 4.27
CA ARG A 75 -6.41 9.67 4.19
C ARG A 75 -6.26 10.26 5.58
N PHE A 76 -5.03 10.62 5.91
CA PHE A 76 -4.68 11.27 7.16
C PHE A 76 -4.36 12.74 6.90
N ARG A 77 -4.74 13.61 7.83
CA ARG A 77 -4.17 14.95 7.93
C ARG A 77 -2.88 14.87 8.74
N ARG A 78 -1.79 15.41 8.21
CA ARG A 78 -0.51 15.51 8.90
C ARG A 78 0.14 16.86 8.63
N GLN A 79 1.13 17.19 9.43
CA GLN A 79 2.03 18.30 9.17
C GLN A 79 3.39 17.74 8.75
N ILE A 80 3.95 18.30 7.68
CA ILE A 80 5.30 17.99 7.20
C ILE A 80 5.96 19.32 6.83
N GLY A 81 7.10 19.64 7.44
CA GLY A 81 7.81 20.90 7.24
C GLY A 81 6.93 22.12 7.51
N GLY A 82 6.13 22.08 8.58
CA GLY A 82 5.21 23.15 9.00
C GLY A 82 3.98 23.36 8.09
N ARG A 83 3.80 22.55 7.04
CA ARG A 83 2.64 22.65 6.13
C ARG A 83 1.65 21.51 6.37
N THR A 84 0.37 21.85 6.43
CA THR A 84 -0.69 20.84 6.45
C THR A 84 -0.72 20.10 5.13
N CYS A 85 -0.63 18.77 5.18
CA CYS A 85 -0.70 17.89 4.02
C CYS A 85 -1.68 16.74 4.24
N SER A 86 -2.04 16.09 3.15
CA SER A 86 -2.80 14.84 3.18
C SER A 86 -1.88 13.67 2.85
N VAL A 87 -2.03 12.61 3.62
CA VAL A 87 -1.22 11.40 3.51
C VAL A 87 -2.15 10.24 3.23
N LEU A 88 -1.93 9.57 2.11
CA LEU A 88 -2.65 8.37 1.73
C LEU A 88 -1.86 7.15 2.17
N ARG A 89 -2.47 6.30 2.97
CA ARG A 89 -1.99 4.95 3.24
C ARG A 89 -2.91 3.97 2.57
N VAL A 90 -2.31 2.94 1.96
CA VAL A 90 -3.04 1.86 1.31
C VAL A 90 -2.58 0.53 1.85
N GLN A 91 -3.53 -0.34 2.11
CA GLN A 91 -3.29 -1.74 2.41
C GLN A 91 -4.15 -2.59 1.48
N SER A 92 -3.54 -3.56 0.81
CA SER A 92 -4.27 -4.46 -0.08
C SER A 92 -3.91 -5.91 0.21
N GLY A 93 -4.93 -6.74 0.39
CA GLY A 93 -4.81 -8.19 0.44
C GLY A 93 -5.50 -8.78 -0.78
N LEU A 94 -4.83 -9.68 -1.50
CA LEU A 94 -5.44 -10.43 -2.60
C LEU A 94 -4.90 -11.87 -2.60
N LEU A 95 -5.81 -12.85 -2.69
CA LEU A 95 -5.46 -14.26 -2.81
C LEU A 95 -4.54 -14.49 -4.01
N LYS A 96 -3.57 -15.40 -3.87
CA LYS A 96 -2.49 -15.64 -4.86
C LYS A 96 -3.05 -15.85 -6.28
N ALA A 97 -4.11 -16.63 -6.42
CA ALA A 97 -4.76 -16.96 -7.69
C ALA A 97 -5.35 -15.74 -8.44
N TYR A 98 -5.61 -14.62 -7.75
CA TYR A 98 -6.24 -13.43 -8.33
C TYR A 98 -5.24 -12.28 -8.54
N ARG A 99 -3.94 -12.45 -8.22
CA ARG A 99 -2.90 -11.42 -8.34
C ARG A 99 -2.54 -11.12 -9.81
N GLY A 100 -1.98 -9.93 -10.08
CA GLY A 100 -1.33 -9.60 -11.35
C GLY A 100 -2.15 -8.81 -12.40
N LYS A 101 -3.40 -8.42 -12.08
CA LYS A 101 -4.27 -7.64 -12.97
C LYS A 101 -4.34 -6.13 -12.66
N ASN A 102 -3.60 -5.64 -11.66
CA ASN A 102 -3.66 -4.24 -11.20
C ASN A 102 -5.11 -3.76 -10.92
N SER A 103 -5.94 -4.64 -10.32
CA SER A 103 -7.37 -4.41 -10.08
C SER A 103 -7.66 -3.16 -9.24
N ASN A 104 -6.70 -2.75 -8.40
CA ASN A 104 -6.83 -1.60 -7.50
C ASN A 104 -6.51 -0.26 -8.16
N PHE A 105 -5.82 -0.23 -9.30
CA PHE A 105 -5.23 1.02 -9.81
C PHE A 105 -6.28 2.10 -10.12
N ALA A 106 -7.37 1.72 -10.80
CA ALA A 106 -8.46 2.65 -11.13
C ALA A 106 -9.11 3.23 -9.86
N PHE A 107 -9.30 2.39 -8.83
CA PHE A 107 -9.80 2.84 -7.55
C PHE A 107 -8.86 3.85 -6.90
N LEU A 108 -7.57 3.54 -6.78
CA LEU A 108 -6.57 4.44 -6.19
C LEU A 108 -6.51 5.79 -6.92
N ALA A 109 -6.44 5.76 -8.26
CA ALA A 109 -6.44 6.97 -9.07
C ALA A 109 -7.72 7.81 -8.84
N SER A 110 -8.89 7.17 -8.77
CA SER A 110 -10.15 7.88 -8.50
C SER A 110 -10.17 8.58 -7.14
N GLN A 111 -9.59 7.97 -6.10
CA GLN A 111 -9.52 8.57 -4.77
C GLN A 111 -8.55 9.75 -4.72
N ILE A 112 -7.42 9.66 -5.45
CA ILE A 112 -6.47 10.76 -5.58
C ILE A 112 -7.11 11.95 -6.32
N MET A 113 -7.78 11.70 -7.44
CA MET A 113 -8.48 12.76 -8.19
C MET A 113 -9.54 13.46 -7.33
N ARG A 114 -10.35 12.70 -6.59
CA ARG A 114 -11.34 13.26 -5.65
C ARG A 114 -10.68 14.09 -4.57
N HIS A 115 -9.50 13.70 -4.08
CA HIS A 115 -8.77 14.51 -3.12
C HIS A 115 -8.39 15.87 -3.70
N TRP A 116 -7.80 15.92 -4.90
CA TRP A 116 -7.43 17.21 -5.52
C TRP A 116 -8.64 18.11 -5.80
N LEU A 117 -9.79 17.52 -6.17
CA LEU A 117 -11.03 18.27 -6.34
C LEU A 117 -11.52 18.90 -5.02
N SER A 118 -11.37 18.20 -3.90
CA SER A 118 -11.80 18.70 -2.58
C SER A 118 -10.74 19.58 -1.89
N HIS A 119 -9.47 19.44 -2.23
CA HIS A 119 -8.33 20.09 -1.56
C HIS A 119 -7.21 20.49 -2.54
N PRO A 120 -7.47 21.39 -3.50
CA PRO A 120 -6.55 21.66 -4.62
C PRO A 120 -5.18 22.20 -4.21
N LEU A 121 -5.10 22.92 -3.08
CA LEU A 121 -3.85 23.52 -2.59
C LEU A 121 -3.12 22.68 -1.54
N ARG A 122 -3.71 21.55 -1.10
CA ARG A 122 -3.13 20.73 -0.04
C ARG A 122 -2.16 19.72 -0.67
N PRO A 123 -0.87 19.70 -0.26
CA PRO A 123 0.06 18.68 -0.73
C PRO A 123 -0.44 17.27 -0.40
N LEU A 124 -0.33 16.37 -1.36
CA LEU A 124 -0.73 14.98 -1.22
C LEU A 124 0.50 14.07 -1.31
N TYR A 125 0.65 13.19 -0.32
CA TYR A 125 1.69 12.18 -0.29
C TYR A 125 1.07 10.79 -0.21
N PHE A 126 1.76 9.80 -0.77
CA PHE A 126 1.53 8.41 -0.46
C PHE A 126 2.60 7.94 0.52
N PHE A 127 2.14 7.36 1.61
CA PHE A 127 2.97 6.72 2.62
C PHE A 127 2.60 5.24 2.70
N GLY A 128 3.56 4.37 2.45
CA GLY A 128 3.35 2.93 2.46
C GLY A 128 4.37 2.21 3.31
N VAL A 129 3.92 1.13 3.95
CA VAL A 129 4.78 0.13 4.57
C VAL A 129 4.91 -1.01 3.56
N MET A 130 6.08 -1.15 2.95
CA MET A 130 6.34 -2.17 1.94
C MET A 130 6.82 -3.44 2.63
N LEU A 131 5.95 -4.45 2.68
CA LEU A 131 6.21 -5.73 3.36
C LEU A 131 6.89 -6.78 2.47
N HIS A 132 6.89 -6.57 1.15
CA HIS A 132 7.35 -7.59 0.21
C HIS A 132 8.03 -6.96 -1.03
N PRO A 133 9.08 -7.59 -1.60
CA PRO A 133 9.77 -7.07 -2.78
C PRO A 133 8.83 -6.77 -3.95
N SER A 134 7.81 -7.60 -4.19
CA SER A 134 6.86 -7.37 -5.29
C SER A 134 6.07 -6.06 -5.13
N SER A 135 5.66 -5.73 -3.90
CA SER A 135 4.89 -4.52 -3.62
C SER A 135 5.75 -3.28 -3.81
N TYR A 136 7.00 -3.34 -3.34
CA TYR A 136 7.99 -2.31 -3.58
C TYR A 136 8.28 -2.12 -5.07
N ALA A 137 8.49 -3.20 -5.82
CA ALA A 137 8.79 -3.16 -7.25
C ALA A 137 7.64 -2.56 -8.07
N VAL A 138 6.38 -2.91 -7.76
CA VAL A 138 5.21 -2.29 -8.38
C VAL A 138 5.21 -0.79 -8.10
N MET A 139 5.42 -0.39 -6.85
CA MET A 139 5.39 1.02 -6.48
C MET A 139 6.52 1.81 -7.14
N HIS A 140 7.76 1.33 -7.06
CA HIS A 140 8.94 1.91 -7.71
C HIS A 140 8.73 2.07 -9.23
N LYS A 141 8.06 1.12 -9.88
CA LYS A 141 7.74 1.19 -11.31
C LYS A 141 6.81 2.34 -11.69
N PHE A 142 5.91 2.73 -10.79
CA PHE A 142 4.94 3.81 -11.03
C PHE A 142 5.34 5.15 -10.41
N ALA A 143 6.26 5.15 -9.43
CA ALA A 143 6.66 6.33 -8.68
C ALA A 143 8.13 6.69 -8.90
N HIS A 144 8.38 7.62 -9.82
CA HIS A 144 9.74 8.10 -10.12
C HIS A 144 10.38 8.93 -8.99
N ARG A 145 9.56 9.48 -8.08
CA ARG A 145 10.02 10.29 -6.94
C ARG A 145 9.68 9.60 -5.62
N MET A 146 10.09 8.34 -5.49
CA MET A 146 9.95 7.60 -4.25
C MET A 146 11.25 7.69 -3.44
N TRP A 147 11.11 7.72 -2.13
CA TRP A 147 12.21 7.52 -1.20
C TRP A 147 11.77 6.55 -0.10
N PRO A 148 12.60 5.57 0.30
CA PRO A 148 13.92 5.27 -0.23
C PRO A 148 13.86 4.53 -1.59
N ALA A 149 14.84 4.77 -2.46
CA ALA A 149 14.93 4.18 -3.81
C ALA A 149 16.38 3.91 -4.24
N PRO A 150 16.61 2.94 -5.16
CA PRO A 150 17.95 2.68 -5.69
C PRO A 150 18.61 3.95 -6.23
N GLY A 151 19.82 4.25 -5.76
CA GLY A 151 20.58 5.44 -6.17
C GLY A 151 20.20 6.74 -5.47
N HIS A 152 19.27 6.71 -4.50
CA HIS A 152 18.98 7.85 -3.63
C HIS A 152 19.49 7.56 -2.22
N ASP A 153 20.18 8.52 -1.63
CA ASP A 153 20.63 8.49 -0.24
C ASP A 153 19.80 9.46 0.63
N ASP A 154 20.28 9.74 1.85
CA ASP A 154 19.63 10.63 2.81
C ASP A 154 19.75 12.12 2.44
N SER A 155 20.59 12.49 1.47
CA SER A 155 20.63 13.85 0.91
C SER A 155 19.40 14.15 0.03
N HIS A 156 18.64 13.13 -0.34
CA HIS A 156 17.46 13.27 -1.18
C HIS A 156 16.41 14.19 -0.51
N PRO A 157 15.83 15.17 -1.22
CA PRO A 157 14.91 16.17 -0.63
C PRO A 157 13.64 15.63 0.05
N LEU A 158 13.31 14.35 -0.18
CA LEU A 158 12.19 13.67 0.49
C LEU A 158 12.60 12.98 1.80
N ALA A 159 13.88 12.71 2.06
CA ALA A 159 14.33 11.93 3.20
C ALA A 159 13.91 12.56 4.53
N ALA A 160 14.23 13.85 4.74
CA ALA A 160 13.83 14.57 5.95
C ALA A 160 12.30 14.59 6.17
N LYS A 161 11.53 14.78 5.09
CA LYS A 161 10.05 14.74 5.13
C LYS A 161 9.52 13.35 5.45
N ALA A 162 10.19 12.32 4.95
CA ALA A 162 9.85 10.94 5.21
C ALA A 162 10.09 10.61 6.69
N TYR A 163 11.23 11.01 7.26
CA TYR A 163 11.51 10.83 8.68
C TYR A 163 10.51 11.52 9.59
N GLU A 164 10.21 12.80 9.35
CA GLU A 164 9.18 13.54 10.08
C GLU A 164 7.83 12.81 10.03
N LEU A 165 7.45 12.35 8.83
CA LEU A 165 6.19 11.65 8.63
C LEU A 165 6.16 10.28 9.33
N PHE A 166 7.23 9.49 9.24
CA PHE A 166 7.30 8.15 9.82
C PHE A 166 7.15 8.23 11.34
N SER A 167 7.84 9.17 11.98
CA SER A 167 7.70 9.47 13.40
C SER A 167 6.26 9.88 13.77
N SER A 168 5.58 10.64 12.91
CA SER A 168 4.18 11.06 13.14
C SER A 168 3.16 9.91 13.15
N PHE A 169 3.54 8.73 12.65
CA PHE A 169 2.70 7.53 12.70
C PHE A 169 3.04 6.61 13.87
N GLN A 170 3.96 7.01 14.77
CA GLN A 170 4.36 6.25 15.96
C GLN A 170 4.76 4.81 15.62
N LEU A 171 5.38 4.61 14.46
CA LEU A 171 5.92 3.31 14.07
C LEU A 171 7.26 3.11 14.77
N THR A 172 7.46 1.93 15.34
CA THR A 172 8.71 1.58 16.01
C THR A 172 9.76 1.19 14.97
N PRO A 173 10.84 1.99 14.80
CA PRO A 173 11.93 1.62 13.92
C PRO A 173 12.66 0.38 14.47
N VAL A 174 13.19 -0.44 13.57
CA VAL A 174 13.96 -1.64 13.93
C VAL A 174 15.34 -1.25 14.50
N SER A 175 15.93 -0.15 13.99
CA SER A 175 17.11 0.44 14.60
C SER A 175 17.18 1.95 14.36
N PRO A 176 17.88 2.71 15.23
CA PRO A 176 18.07 4.15 15.06
C PRO A 176 18.79 4.54 13.77
N GLU A 177 19.69 3.68 13.27
CA GLU A 177 20.47 3.89 12.05
C GLU A 177 19.64 3.68 10.78
N ARG A 178 18.49 3.00 10.89
CA ARG A 178 17.55 2.75 9.78
C ARG A 178 16.12 3.08 10.19
N PRO A 179 15.80 4.36 10.45
CA PRO A 179 14.49 4.75 10.94
C PRO A 179 13.36 4.62 9.88
N TYR A 180 13.72 4.30 8.63
CA TYR A 180 12.81 3.96 7.55
C TYR A 180 12.48 2.46 7.45
N ILE A 181 12.95 1.64 8.41
CA ILE A 181 12.54 0.24 8.56
C ILE A 181 11.82 0.10 9.89
N ALA A 182 10.57 -0.33 9.87
CA ALA A 182 9.77 -0.48 11.07
C ALA A 182 9.26 -1.91 11.24
N ASN A 183 9.26 -2.40 12.47
CA ASN A 183 8.55 -3.64 12.78
C ASN A 183 7.05 -3.33 12.84
N VAL A 184 6.27 -3.95 11.95
CA VAL A 184 4.83 -3.76 11.91
C VAL A 184 4.03 -5.02 12.25
N GLY A 185 4.72 -6.11 12.63
CA GLY A 185 4.12 -7.38 13.02
C GLY A 185 3.40 -8.15 11.90
N ILE A 186 3.27 -7.59 10.69
CA ILE A 186 2.58 -8.25 9.57
C ILE A 186 3.58 -9.12 8.80
N LEU A 187 3.30 -10.42 8.75
CA LEU A 187 4.09 -11.42 8.04
C LEU A 187 3.41 -11.78 6.72
N THR A 188 4.18 -11.79 5.62
CA THR A 188 3.73 -12.39 4.37
C THR A 188 3.95 -13.91 4.41
N ARG A 189 2.94 -14.66 3.97
CA ARG A 189 3.04 -16.12 3.86
C ARG A 189 3.78 -16.50 2.57
N ASP A 190 5.10 -16.32 2.56
CA ASP A 190 5.98 -16.70 1.44
C ASP A 190 6.60 -18.09 1.67
N GLY A 191 6.76 -18.86 0.58
CA GLY A 191 7.41 -20.18 0.62
C GLY A 191 8.94 -20.08 0.58
N LYS A 192 9.62 -21.23 0.74
CA LYS A 192 11.10 -21.30 0.60
C LYS A 192 11.58 -20.94 -0.81
N ASP A 193 10.85 -21.36 -1.84
CA ASP A 193 11.20 -21.11 -3.24
C ASP A 193 11.09 -19.62 -3.61
N ASP A 194 10.13 -18.91 -3.01
CA ASP A 194 9.95 -17.48 -3.22
C ASP A 194 11.19 -16.71 -2.70
N HIS A 195 11.80 -17.17 -1.60
CA HIS A 195 12.96 -16.51 -1.00
C HIS A 195 14.21 -16.57 -1.89
N GLN A 196 14.55 -17.76 -2.39
CA GLN A 196 15.69 -17.93 -3.30
C GLN A 196 15.50 -17.11 -4.58
N TYR A 197 14.26 -17.05 -5.08
CA TYR A 197 13.92 -16.22 -6.23
C TYR A 197 14.22 -14.73 -5.97
N TRP A 198 13.84 -14.18 -4.81
CA TRP A 198 14.06 -12.77 -4.51
C TRP A 198 15.53 -12.42 -4.25
N GLN A 199 16.28 -13.31 -3.57
CA GLN A 199 17.71 -13.13 -3.35
C GLN A 199 18.51 -13.10 -4.67
N ASN A 200 18.08 -13.90 -5.65
CA ASN A 200 18.75 -14.02 -6.95
C ASN A 200 18.18 -13.08 -8.02
N SER A 201 17.20 -12.22 -7.69
CA SER A 201 16.59 -11.32 -8.67
C SER A 201 17.61 -10.28 -9.16
N ALA A 202 17.80 -10.19 -10.49
CA ALA A 202 18.67 -9.18 -11.10
C ALA A 202 18.03 -7.78 -11.17
N LYS A 203 16.75 -7.63 -10.80
CA LYS A 203 16.05 -6.34 -10.91
C LYS A 203 16.55 -5.37 -9.84
N PRO A 204 16.91 -4.12 -10.19
CA PRO A 204 17.44 -3.15 -9.23
C PRO A 204 16.52 -2.88 -8.04
N SER A 205 15.20 -2.82 -8.26
CA SER A 205 14.21 -2.61 -7.19
C SER A 205 14.18 -3.75 -6.17
N ASP A 206 14.31 -4.98 -6.64
CA ASP A 206 14.19 -6.17 -5.82
C ASP A 206 15.46 -6.31 -4.97
N ARG A 207 16.63 -6.15 -5.60
CA ARG A 207 17.93 -6.12 -4.91
C ARG A 207 17.98 -5.07 -3.82
N PHE A 208 17.55 -3.85 -4.15
CA PHE A 208 17.52 -2.75 -3.20
C PHE A 208 16.63 -3.06 -1.99
N PHE A 209 15.42 -3.55 -2.22
CA PHE A 209 14.51 -3.89 -1.13
C PHE A 209 15.12 -4.96 -0.21
N VAL A 210 15.63 -6.05 -0.79
CA VAL A 210 16.21 -7.16 -0.01
C VAL A 210 17.49 -6.73 0.73
N SER A 211 18.33 -5.88 0.13
CA SER A 211 19.55 -5.40 0.78
C SER A 211 19.26 -4.43 1.93
N VAL A 212 18.26 -3.57 1.75
CA VAL A 212 17.91 -2.55 2.74
C VAL A 212 17.11 -3.15 3.89
N ASN A 213 16.16 -4.04 3.58
CA ASN A 213 15.27 -4.68 4.54
C ASN A 213 15.45 -6.20 4.56
N PRO A 214 16.59 -6.73 5.06
CA PRO A 214 16.83 -8.17 5.09
C PRO A 214 15.86 -8.92 6.01
N GLY A 215 15.35 -8.26 7.06
CA GLY A 215 14.40 -8.82 8.02
C GLY A 215 12.93 -8.72 7.60
N TYR A 216 12.62 -8.50 6.31
CA TYR A 216 11.22 -8.39 5.85
C TYR A 216 10.37 -9.62 6.19
N ARG A 217 11.02 -10.77 6.38
CA ARG A 217 10.41 -12.04 6.78
C ARG A 217 9.98 -12.08 8.25
N ASP A 218 10.57 -11.23 9.07
CA ASP A 218 10.29 -11.11 10.51
C ASP A 218 9.23 -10.04 10.79
N GLY A 219 8.57 -9.53 9.74
CA GLY A 219 7.53 -8.50 9.83
C GLY A 219 8.07 -7.07 9.71
N HIS A 220 9.32 -6.92 9.29
CA HIS A 220 9.91 -5.60 9.04
C HIS A 220 9.39 -5.03 7.72
N GLY A 221 8.82 -3.83 7.77
CA GLY A 221 8.35 -3.10 6.61
C GLY A 221 9.30 -1.97 6.23
N LEU A 222 9.57 -1.83 4.94
CA LEU A 222 10.27 -0.66 4.41
C LEU A 222 9.29 0.49 4.26
N LEU A 223 9.49 1.56 5.02
CA LEU A 223 8.70 2.78 4.97
C LEU A 223 9.07 3.58 3.74
N ALA A 224 8.08 3.85 2.89
CA ALA A 224 8.27 4.57 1.64
C ALA A 224 7.34 5.78 1.54
N LEU A 225 7.91 6.91 1.12
CA LEU A 225 7.21 8.16 0.86
C LEU A 225 7.34 8.52 -0.62
N MET A 226 6.25 9.00 -1.21
CA MET A 226 6.29 9.67 -2.52
C MET A 226 5.25 10.80 -2.58
N PRO A 227 5.58 11.93 -3.22
CA PRO A 227 4.62 12.97 -3.51
C PRO A 227 3.69 12.52 -4.64
N LEU A 228 2.40 12.76 -4.46
CA LEU A 228 1.39 12.55 -5.48
C LEU A 228 1.04 13.89 -6.09
N SER A 229 1.78 14.29 -7.13
CA SER A 229 1.44 15.44 -7.96
C SER A 229 0.56 15.03 -9.14
N PRO A 230 -0.24 15.95 -9.71
CA PRO A 230 -1.01 15.70 -10.94
C PRO A 230 -0.18 15.10 -12.07
N LEU A 231 1.03 15.63 -12.30
CA LEU A 231 1.96 15.11 -13.30
C LEU A 231 2.40 13.68 -12.99
N ALA A 232 2.79 13.38 -11.75
CA ALA A 232 3.23 12.04 -11.36
C ALA A 232 2.13 10.99 -11.55
N VAL A 233 0.90 11.32 -11.16
CA VAL A 233 -0.25 10.42 -11.35
C VAL A 233 -0.63 10.31 -12.83
N GLY A 234 -0.56 11.40 -13.59
CA GLY A 234 -0.77 11.38 -15.04
C GLY A 234 0.19 10.43 -15.75
N HIS A 235 1.48 10.47 -15.41
CA HIS A 235 2.47 9.50 -15.90
C HIS A 235 2.15 8.06 -15.49
N ALA A 236 1.74 7.84 -14.23
CA ALA A 236 1.36 6.52 -13.76
C ALA A 236 0.14 5.96 -14.53
N VAL A 237 -0.88 6.79 -14.78
CA VAL A 237 -2.07 6.44 -15.56
C VAL A 237 -1.71 6.11 -17.01
N ALA A 238 -0.91 6.96 -17.66
CA ALA A 238 -0.46 6.73 -19.04
C ALA A 238 0.32 5.40 -19.15
N ARG A 239 1.23 5.14 -18.20
CA ARG A 239 1.98 3.88 -18.13
C ARG A 239 1.06 2.67 -17.93
N TRP A 240 0.08 2.78 -17.04
CA TRP A 240 -0.90 1.72 -16.80
C TRP A 240 -1.74 1.41 -18.05
N LEU A 241 -2.22 2.44 -18.76
CA LEU A 241 -2.96 2.27 -20.02
C LEU A 241 -2.10 1.58 -21.09
N LYS A 242 -0.83 1.96 -21.23
CA LYS A 242 0.11 1.30 -22.16
C LYS A 242 0.28 -0.18 -21.84
N LEU A 243 0.44 -0.54 -20.57
CA LEU A 243 0.56 -1.93 -20.12
C LEU A 243 -0.72 -2.75 -20.36
N ARG A 244 -1.91 -2.14 -20.20
CA ARG A 244 -3.18 -2.81 -20.51
C ARG A 244 -3.32 -3.09 -22.00
N LYS A 245 -2.96 -2.13 -22.87
CA LYS A 245 -3.00 -2.32 -24.32
C LYS A 245 -2.07 -3.45 -24.77
N GLN A 246 -0.84 -3.49 -24.25
CA GLN A 246 0.12 -4.56 -24.57
C GLN A 246 -0.34 -5.95 -24.14
N LYS A 247 -1.08 -6.06 -23.03
CA LYS A 247 -1.68 -7.33 -22.58
C LYS A 247 -2.91 -7.75 -23.39
N LYS A 248 -3.62 -6.81 -24.04
CA LYS A 248 -4.79 -7.12 -24.90
C LYS A 248 -4.37 -7.60 -26.29
N ASN A 249 -3.17 -7.21 -26.73
CA ASN A 249 -2.59 -7.58 -28.03
C ASN A 249 -1.69 -8.82 -27.97
N ARG A 250 -1.70 -9.54 -26.85
CA ARG A 250 -1.02 -10.82 -26.62
C ARG A 250 -2.07 -11.86 -26.26
#